data_AF-A0A9P1G4K3-F1
#
_entry.id   AF-A0A9P1G4K3-F1
#
_cell.length_a   1.000
_cell.length_b   1.000
_cell.length_c   1.000
_cell.angle_alpha   90.00
_cell.angle_beta   90.00
_cell.angle_gamma   90.00
#
_symmetry.space_group_name_H-M   'P 1'
#
loop_
_entity.id
_entity.type
_entity.pdbx_description
1 polymer ?
#
loop_
_entity_poly.entity_id
_entity_poly.type
_entity_poly.pdbx_seq_one_letter_code
_entity_poly.pdbx_strand_id
1 'polypeptide(L)'
;MWVAADPANPQAVGALLHHLCRIRKSRFRSKAGQDTAEREMQAVQASVIGSTFSSHLEDEFLTVQEEVELLRRADDCTRRVPASCRQQPPPPSDFVLESGVRVGKVFWFGRHRKWGWGNPLGKLHRQGLQLFSASGWQVVKEDADGVLPGFCWPTRQASHFPAHASSSNLPLIRPFPQEFTRKLDDKASLARHLNDAGCSNIHPETWRAVDFLENTPPKCGKCGEEVFFLKHSLGVKGNGVHVFDRDGLLHRLGELGWKGCEPFVVQRCVAPPSLRNGRKWVMRAHALLHGQTDGRIQLYLHKNAICLEYGQIYTERLDIKAAHVSNSAKIKLLPKPEVIQDESIMQQLCRLTQLAFSAVIDHAPRGPFTPKEAELCQVFGLDAILDAEGKVWLLEVNDYPAIASGTMEHVESHVYTNLVRDLLRLVVLPKVDGTDAVLGGWQRLECDHLENVEAKQ
;
A
#
# COMPACT_ATOMS: atom_id res chain seq x y z
N MET A 1 15.22 15.51 -19.21
CA MET A 1 14.84 16.93 -18.98
C MET A 1 13.34 17.16 -18.75
N TRP A 2 12.41 16.45 -19.41
CA TRP A 2 10.96 16.64 -19.20
C TRP A 2 10.42 16.23 -17.82
N VAL A 3 11.23 15.60 -16.95
CA VAL A 3 10.81 15.03 -15.66
C VAL A 3 11.05 16.00 -14.48
N ALA A 4 11.66 17.17 -14.70
CA ALA A 4 12.14 18.03 -13.61
C ALA A 4 11.14 19.09 -13.09
N ALA A 5 10.19 19.58 -13.90
CA ALA A 5 9.18 20.49 -13.37
C ALA A 5 8.11 19.70 -12.64
N ASP A 6 7.78 20.13 -11.42
CA ASP A 6 6.65 19.59 -10.68
C ASP A 6 5.34 19.94 -11.41
N PRO A 7 4.62 18.97 -12.01
CA PRO A 7 3.41 19.27 -12.79
C PRO A 7 2.28 19.87 -11.94
N ALA A 8 2.38 19.78 -10.61
CA ALA A 8 1.46 20.42 -9.66
C ALA A 8 1.78 21.90 -9.36
N ASN A 9 2.88 22.43 -9.90
CA ASN A 9 3.23 23.84 -9.79
C ASN A 9 3.25 24.49 -11.19
N PRO A 10 2.12 25.04 -11.66
CA PRO A 10 2.01 25.67 -12.96
C PRO A 10 3.00 26.82 -13.17
N GLN A 11 3.41 27.51 -12.09
CA GLN A 11 4.45 28.54 -12.16
C GLN A 11 5.84 27.94 -12.36
N ALA A 12 6.17 26.82 -11.74
CA ALA A 12 7.45 26.12 -11.97
C ALA A 12 7.50 25.50 -13.37
N VAL A 13 6.40 24.92 -13.85
CA VAL A 13 6.27 24.44 -15.23
C VAL A 13 6.36 25.61 -16.21
N GLY A 14 5.63 26.70 -15.96
CA GLY A 14 5.65 27.91 -16.79
C GLY A 14 7.02 28.59 -16.80
N ALA A 15 7.71 28.67 -15.66
CA ALA A 15 9.07 29.20 -15.55
C ALA A 15 10.09 28.29 -16.24
N LEU A 16 9.94 26.96 -16.15
CA LEU A 16 10.80 26.01 -16.86
C LEU A 16 10.55 26.11 -18.37
N LEU A 17 9.30 26.18 -18.83
CA LEU A 17 8.96 26.37 -20.24
C LEU A 17 9.48 27.71 -20.75
N HIS A 18 9.27 28.81 -20.02
CA HIS A 18 9.79 30.13 -20.38
C HIS A 18 11.33 30.18 -20.36
N HIS A 19 11.98 29.46 -19.44
CA HIS A 19 13.43 29.29 -19.42
C HIS A 19 13.91 28.49 -20.64
N LEU A 20 13.26 27.37 -20.97
CA LEU A 20 13.56 26.55 -22.14
C LEU A 20 13.37 27.33 -23.45
N CYS A 21 12.32 28.15 -23.55
CA CYS A 21 12.08 29.02 -24.70
C CYS A 21 13.12 30.15 -24.84
N ARG A 22 13.87 30.49 -23.79
CA ARG A 22 14.91 31.53 -23.79
C ARG A 22 16.34 30.98 -23.86
N ILE A 23 16.51 29.67 -23.71
CA ILE A 23 17.79 29.03 -23.93
C ILE A 23 18.04 28.98 -25.44
N ARG A 24 19.05 29.71 -25.93
CA ARG A 24 19.54 29.54 -27.30
C ARG A 24 19.90 28.07 -27.52
N LYS A 25 19.47 27.50 -28.66
CA LYS A 25 19.65 26.08 -29.04
C LYS A 25 21.07 25.54 -28.76
N SER A 26 22.11 26.35 -28.96
CA SER A 26 23.51 26.02 -28.64
C SER A 26 23.77 25.77 -27.14
N ARG A 27 23.13 26.54 -26.26
CA ARG A 27 23.26 26.42 -24.80
C ARG A 27 22.45 25.24 -24.25
N PHE A 28 21.31 24.90 -24.87
CA PHE A 28 20.56 23.67 -24.55
C PHE A 28 21.38 22.42 -24.89
N ARG A 29 21.95 22.38 -26.11
CA ARG A 29 22.83 21.30 -26.55
C ARG A 29 24.06 21.15 -25.66
N SER A 30 24.71 22.24 -25.30
CA SER A 30 25.84 22.22 -24.37
C SER A 30 25.47 21.67 -23.00
N LYS A 31 24.32 22.08 -22.44
CA LYS A 31 23.82 21.59 -21.14
C LYS A 31 23.42 20.11 -21.19
N ALA A 32 22.77 19.67 -22.27
CA ALA A 32 22.39 18.27 -22.47
C ALA A 32 23.61 17.36 -22.70
N GLY A 33 24.63 17.85 -23.42
CA GLY A 33 25.91 17.17 -23.57
C GLY A 33 26.66 17.03 -22.25
N GLN A 34 26.67 18.07 -21.41
CA GLN A 34 27.22 18.00 -20.05
C GLN A 34 26.48 16.97 -19.18
N ASP A 35 25.14 16.99 -19.17
CA ASP A 35 24.32 16.06 -18.39
C ASP A 35 24.51 14.60 -18.85
N THR A 36 24.77 14.40 -20.15
CA THR A 36 25.07 13.07 -20.73
C THR A 36 26.47 12.61 -20.32
N ALA A 37 27.48 13.46 -20.45
CA ALA A 37 28.85 13.16 -20.03
C ALA A 37 28.95 12.88 -18.52
N GLU A 38 28.21 13.62 -17.69
CA GLU A 38 28.14 13.38 -16.24
C GLU A 38 27.51 12.02 -15.91
N ARG A 39 26.46 11.61 -16.65
CA ARG A 39 25.82 10.29 -16.48
C ARG A 39 26.70 9.15 -16.99
N GLU A 40 27.42 9.34 -18.10
CA GLU A 40 28.40 8.37 -18.59
C GLU A 40 29.55 8.20 -17.59
N MET A 41 30.05 9.31 -17.03
CA MET A 41 31.09 9.27 -16.00
C MET A 41 30.58 8.58 -14.71
N GLN A 42 29.33 8.83 -14.30
CA GLN A 42 28.68 8.12 -13.19
C GLN A 42 28.44 6.64 -13.50
N ALA A 43 28.10 6.27 -14.75
CA ALA A 43 27.91 4.89 -15.18
C ALA A 43 29.23 4.11 -15.24
N VAL A 44 30.31 4.75 -15.72
CA VAL A 44 31.68 4.20 -15.71
C VAL A 44 32.18 3.99 -14.28
N GLN A 45 31.84 4.90 -13.36
CA GLN A 45 32.12 4.73 -11.93
C GLN A 45 31.24 3.65 -11.26
N ALA A 46 30.09 3.32 -11.84
CA ALA A 46 29.09 2.45 -11.21
C ALA A 46 29.23 0.94 -11.50
N SER A 47 29.94 0.48 -12.53
CA SER A 47 30.61 -0.86 -12.59
C SER A 47 31.00 -1.33 -14.01
N VAL A 48 32.07 -2.14 -14.02
CA VAL A 48 32.52 -3.06 -15.07
C VAL A 48 31.36 -3.97 -15.52
N ILE A 49 30.77 -3.68 -16.68
CA ILE A 49 30.37 -4.57 -17.81
C ILE A 49 29.35 -3.80 -18.66
N GLY A 50 29.68 -3.67 -19.94
CA GLY A 50 29.14 -2.67 -20.85
C GLY A 50 27.68 -2.85 -21.28
N SER A 51 26.98 -1.73 -21.29
CA SER A 51 25.96 -1.43 -22.28
C SER A 51 26.18 0.02 -22.73
N THR A 52 26.69 0.20 -23.95
CA THR A 52 26.78 1.51 -24.60
C THR A 52 25.37 1.99 -24.93
N PHE A 53 24.95 3.08 -24.29
CA PHE A 53 23.72 3.77 -24.65
C PHE A 53 24.01 4.64 -25.87
N SER A 54 23.76 4.12 -27.07
CA SER A 54 23.83 4.95 -28.28
C SER A 54 22.55 5.80 -28.36
N SER A 55 22.69 7.09 -28.06
CA SER A 55 21.65 8.08 -28.35
C SER A 55 21.70 8.38 -29.84
N HIS A 56 20.78 7.80 -30.63
CA HIS A 56 20.52 8.17 -32.03
C HIS A 56 19.88 9.57 -32.15
N LEU A 57 20.52 10.60 -31.60
CA LEU A 57 20.25 12.00 -31.90
C LEU A 57 21.42 12.54 -32.71
N GLU A 58 21.68 11.91 -33.86
CA GLU A 58 22.57 12.48 -34.86
C GLU A 58 21.77 13.45 -35.75
N ASP A 59 22.22 14.71 -35.74
CA ASP A 59 22.23 15.72 -36.80
C ASP A 59 21.01 16.06 -37.67
N GLU A 60 19.78 15.68 -37.31
CA GLU A 60 18.60 16.28 -37.96
C GLU A 60 18.00 17.43 -37.14
N PHE A 61 17.84 18.59 -37.81
CA PHE A 61 17.11 19.72 -37.26
C PHE A 61 15.66 19.29 -37.06
N LEU A 62 15.11 19.46 -35.86
CA LEU A 62 13.65 19.48 -35.69
C LEU A 62 13.09 20.48 -36.70
N THR A 63 12.26 19.99 -37.60
CA THR A 63 11.51 20.82 -38.52
C THR A 63 10.58 21.72 -37.70
N VAL A 64 10.19 22.86 -38.28
CA VAL A 64 9.20 23.76 -37.65
C VAL A 64 7.91 22.98 -37.31
N GLN A 65 7.56 21.96 -38.08
CA GLN A 65 6.40 21.10 -37.82
C GLN A 65 6.59 20.19 -36.60
N GLU A 66 7.78 19.62 -36.40
CA GLU A 66 8.07 18.81 -35.21
C GLU A 66 8.14 19.66 -33.94
N GLU A 67 8.69 20.87 -34.03
CA GLU A 67 8.67 21.83 -32.90
C GLU A 67 7.24 22.24 -32.55
N VAL A 68 6.41 22.54 -33.55
CA VAL A 68 4.98 22.85 -33.36
C VAL A 68 4.23 21.66 -32.78
N GLU A 69 4.49 20.43 -33.22
CA GLU A 69 3.84 19.22 -32.67
C GLU A 69 4.30 18.94 -31.23
N LEU A 70 5.57 19.20 -30.91
CA LEU A 70 6.10 19.01 -29.56
C LEU A 70 5.55 20.06 -28.59
N LEU A 71 5.41 21.30 -29.04
CA LEU A 71 4.69 22.37 -28.32
C LEU A 71 3.20 22.04 -28.19
N ARG A 72 2.55 21.54 -29.23
CA ARG A 72 1.13 21.10 -29.20
C ARG A 72 0.93 19.96 -28.21
N ARG A 73 1.83 18.98 -28.16
CA ARG A 73 1.80 17.87 -27.18
C ARG A 73 2.09 18.34 -25.75
N ALA A 74 2.97 19.32 -25.57
CA ALA A 74 3.16 19.97 -24.27
C ALA A 74 1.89 20.71 -23.84
N ASP A 75 1.25 21.41 -24.77
CA ASP A 75 -0.03 22.08 -24.56
C ASP A 75 -1.16 21.07 -24.27
N ASP A 76 -1.24 19.96 -24.99
CA ASP A 76 -2.22 18.90 -24.75
C ASP A 76 -1.99 18.21 -23.38
N CYS A 77 -0.73 18.01 -22.99
CA CYS A 77 -0.37 17.50 -21.66
C CYS A 77 -0.72 18.49 -20.54
N THR A 78 -0.61 19.80 -20.77
CA THR A 78 -1.00 20.83 -19.78
C THR A 78 -2.49 21.17 -19.82
N ARG A 79 -3.21 20.90 -20.93
CA ARG A 79 -4.68 20.94 -21.02
C ARG A 79 -5.34 19.75 -20.32
N ARG A 80 -4.60 18.67 -20.04
CA ARG A 80 -5.02 17.60 -19.12
C ARG A 80 -4.99 18.01 -17.66
N VAL A 81 -4.35 19.14 -17.31
CA VAL A 81 -4.47 19.77 -16.01
C VAL A 81 -5.75 20.63 -16.06
N PRO A 82 -6.84 20.25 -15.36
CA PRO A 82 -8.10 20.98 -15.40
C PRO A 82 -7.87 22.48 -15.12
N ALA A 83 -8.64 23.36 -15.76
CA ALA A 83 -8.52 24.81 -15.54
C ALA A 83 -8.63 25.21 -14.05
N SER A 84 -9.37 24.42 -13.25
CA SER A 84 -9.47 24.54 -11.79
C SER A 84 -8.14 24.37 -11.06
N CYS A 85 -7.18 23.61 -11.62
CA CYS A 85 -5.84 23.46 -11.06
C CYS A 85 -4.88 24.61 -11.42
N ARG A 86 -5.29 25.55 -12.28
CA ARG A 86 -4.50 26.74 -12.67
C ARG A 86 -4.86 27.98 -11.86
N GLN A 87 -6.04 28.02 -11.27
CA GLN A 87 -6.41 29.09 -10.35
C GLN A 87 -5.66 28.90 -9.04
N GLN A 88 -5.22 30.00 -8.43
CA GLN A 88 -4.65 29.95 -7.09
C GLN A 88 -5.72 29.29 -6.21
N PRO A 89 -5.42 28.14 -5.57
CA PRO A 89 -6.43 27.44 -4.80
C PRO A 89 -6.99 28.42 -3.77
N PRO A 90 -8.31 28.42 -3.53
CA PRO A 90 -8.89 29.27 -2.50
C PRO A 90 -8.13 29.06 -1.19
N PRO A 91 -8.00 30.10 -0.35
CA PRO A 91 -7.37 29.96 0.95
C PRO A 91 -8.00 28.76 1.69
N PRO A 92 -7.20 28.02 2.49
CA PRO A 92 -7.65 26.77 3.07
C PRO A 92 -8.91 27.06 3.88
N SER A 93 -10.00 26.40 3.51
CA SER A 93 -11.22 26.40 4.29
C SER A 93 -10.98 25.52 5.50
N ASP A 94 -10.37 26.10 6.52
CA ASP A 94 -10.42 25.50 7.84
C ASP A 94 -11.87 25.54 8.31
N PHE A 95 -12.30 24.47 8.95
CA PHE A 95 -13.64 24.37 9.51
C PHE A 95 -13.55 24.01 10.98
N VAL A 96 -14.56 24.46 11.71
CA VAL A 96 -14.66 24.31 13.15
C VAL A 96 -15.68 23.22 13.41
N LEU A 97 -15.25 22.15 14.08
CA LEU A 97 -16.13 21.08 14.53
C LEU A 97 -17.08 21.60 15.62
N GLU A 98 -18.16 20.88 15.93
CA GLU A 98 -19.07 21.20 17.03
C GLU A 98 -18.33 21.30 18.38
N SER A 99 -17.24 20.54 18.52
CA SER A 99 -16.32 20.60 19.66
C SER A 99 -15.48 21.89 19.75
N GLY A 100 -15.58 22.80 18.79
CA GLY A 100 -14.75 24.00 18.68
C GLY A 100 -13.35 23.76 18.11
N VAL A 101 -13.02 22.51 17.77
CA VAL A 101 -11.71 22.15 17.21
C VAL A 101 -11.61 22.57 15.75
N ARG A 102 -10.52 23.27 15.43
CA ARG A 102 -10.19 23.67 14.05
C ARG A 102 -9.45 22.55 13.34
N VAL A 103 -10.05 22.06 12.26
CA VAL A 103 -9.45 21.11 11.32
C VAL A 103 -9.33 21.74 9.94
N GLY A 104 -8.34 21.33 9.18
CA GLY A 104 -8.08 21.90 7.86
C GLY A 104 -7.47 20.89 6.91
N LYS A 105 -7.46 21.24 5.62
CA LYS A 105 -6.78 20.49 4.56
C LYS A 105 -5.27 20.71 4.62
N VAL A 106 -4.63 20.24 5.68
CA VAL A 106 -3.21 20.45 5.93
C VAL A 106 -2.47 19.13 6.11
N PHE A 107 -1.20 19.10 5.73
CA PHE A 107 -0.28 18.02 6.06
C PHE A 107 1.14 18.56 6.21
N TRP A 108 2.03 17.80 6.83
CA TRP A 108 3.43 18.20 7.06
C TRP A 108 4.36 17.02 6.81
N PHE A 109 5.65 17.31 6.70
CA PHE A 109 6.70 16.31 6.66
C PHE A 109 7.40 16.23 8.02
N GLY A 110 7.91 15.05 8.38
CA GLY A 110 8.57 14.86 9.68
C GLY A 110 7.60 14.74 10.86
N ARG A 111 8.10 15.04 12.07
CA ARG A 111 7.34 14.94 13.32
C ARG A 111 6.85 16.32 13.72
N HIS A 112 5.54 16.49 13.89
CA HIS A 112 4.97 17.76 14.32
C HIS A 112 5.37 18.07 15.76
N ARG A 113 5.82 19.30 16.04
CA ARG A 113 6.31 19.69 17.37
C ARG A 113 5.22 19.68 18.43
N LYS A 114 4.06 20.27 18.09
CA LYS A 114 2.89 20.34 18.99
C LYS A 114 2.23 18.98 19.25
N TRP A 115 1.94 18.23 18.19
CA TRP A 115 1.17 16.98 18.30
C TRP A 115 2.03 15.75 18.60
N GLY A 116 3.33 15.83 18.31
CA GLY A 116 4.25 14.70 18.47
C GLY A 116 4.07 13.58 17.44
N TRP A 117 3.17 13.73 16.46
CA TRP A 117 2.89 12.74 15.41
C TRP A 117 3.84 12.90 14.22
N GLY A 118 4.12 11.81 13.52
CA GLY A 118 4.82 11.80 12.23
C GLY A 118 4.01 12.41 11.08
N ASN A 119 4.52 12.25 9.85
CA ASN A 119 3.87 12.75 8.63
C ASN A 119 2.48 12.12 8.46
N PRO A 120 1.39 12.92 8.48
CA PRO A 120 0.02 12.42 8.40
C PRO A 120 -0.28 11.74 7.07
N LEU A 121 0.46 12.03 5.99
CA LEU A 121 0.34 11.40 4.67
C LEU A 121 1.60 10.62 4.30
N GLY A 122 2.35 10.12 5.29
CA GLY A 122 3.65 9.47 5.07
C GLY A 122 3.62 8.18 4.23
N LYS A 123 2.43 7.68 3.88
CA LYS A 123 2.24 6.52 3.00
C LYS A 123 2.06 6.87 1.53
N LEU A 124 1.80 8.13 1.21
CA LEU A 124 1.52 8.52 -0.16
C LEU A 124 2.80 8.71 -0.96
N HIS A 125 2.78 8.20 -2.19
CA HIS A 125 3.76 8.53 -3.20
C HIS A 125 3.53 9.95 -3.72
N ARG A 126 4.49 10.46 -4.50
CA ARG A 126 4.47 11.83 -5.02
C ARG A 126 3.17 12.17 -5.74
N GLN A 127 2.69 11.29 -6.63
CA GLN A 127 1.46 11.51 -7.38
C GLN A 127 0.22 11.47 -6.47
N GLY A 128 0.23 10.65 -5.42
CA GLY A 128 -0.80 10.68 -4.38
C GLY A 128 -0.86 12.04 -3.67
N LEU A 129 0.29 12.59 -3.26
CA LEU A 129 0.36 13.93 -2.67
C LEU A 129 -0.12 15.03 -3.63
N GLN A 130 0.18 14.91 -4.92
CA GLN A 130 -0.32 15.83 -5.95
C GLN A 130 -1.85 15.83 -6.05
N LEU A 131 -2.52 14.68 -5.86
CA LEU A 131 -3.99 14.62 -5.80
C LEU A 131 -4.55 15.40 -4.60
N PHE A 132 -3.89 15.31 -3.44
CA PHE A 132 -4.25 16.09 -2.26
C PHE A 132 -4.07 17.59 -2.54
N SER A 133 -2.91 18.01 -3.06
CA SER A 133 -2.68 19.41 -3.42
C SER A 133 -3.69 19.94 -4.45
N ALA A 134 -4.03 19.14 -5.47
CA ALA A 134 -5.06 19.48 -6.44
C ALA A 134 -6.47 19.60 -5.83
N SER A 135 -6.70 18.97 -4.66
CA SER A 135 -7.95 19.05 -3.89
C SER A 135 -7.89 20.13 -2.80
N GLY A 136 -6.92 21.05 -2.86
CA GLY A 136 -6.78 22.18 -1.95
C GLY A 136 -5.99 21.90 -0.68
N TRP A 137 -5.30 20.75 -0.57
CA TRP A 137 -4.46 20.45 0.59
C TRP A 137 -3.13 21.18 0.55
N GLN A 138 -2.72 21.70 1.71
CA GLN A 138 -1.53 22.51 1.84
C GLN A 138 -0.48 21.84 2.72
N VAL A 139 0.78 21.96 2.30
CA VAL A 139 1.92 21.62 3.13
C VAL A 139 2.12 22.74 4.15
N VAL A 140 2.06 22.40 5.44
CA VAL A 140 2.39 23.32 6.54
C VAL A 140 3.73 22.93 7.17
N LYS A 141 4.34 23.87 7.88
CA LYS A 141 5.54 23.60 8.68
C LYS A 141 5.19 22.70 9.87
N GLU A 142 6.17 21.96 10.38
CA GLU A 142 6.02 21.07 11.55
C GLU A 142 5.69 21.80 12.87
N ASP A 143 5.79 23.13 12.87
CA ASP A 143 5.52 24.04 13.99
C ASP A 143 4.34 24.97 13.71
N ALA A 144 3.58 24.74 12.63
CA ALA A 144 2.40 25.55 12.36
C ALA A 144 1.35 25.36 13.47
N ASP A 145 0.94 26.47 14.07
CA ASP A 145 0.02 26.45 15.19
C ASP A 145 -1.44 26.26 14.74
N GLY A 146 -2.16 25.44 15.50
CA GLY A 146 -3.60 25.60 15.69
C GLY A 146 -4.53 24.94 14.67
N VAL A 147 -4.03 24.22 13.67
CA VAL A 147 -4.88 23.48 12.70
C VAL A 147 -4.53 22.00 12.71
N LEU A 148 -5.51 21.16 13.01
CA LEU A 148 -5.38 19.71 12.88
C LEU A 148 -5.60 19.27 11.43
N PRO A 149 -4.91 18.24 10.96
CA PRO A 149 -5.18 17.70 9.63
C PRO A 149 -6.58 17.06 9.63
N GLY A 150 -7.38 17.36 8.60
CA GLY A 150 -8.69 16.73 8.42
C GLY A 150 -8.59 15.22 8.11
N PHE A 151 -7.44 14.75 7.62
CA PHE A 151 -7.21 13.38 7.22
C PHE A 151 -5.78 12.95 7.57
N CYS A 152 -5.68 11.78 8.16
CA CYS A 152 -4.41 11.10 8.41
C CYS A 152 -4.43 9.71 7.78
N TRP A 153 -3.41 9.42 6.98
CA TRP A 153 -3.04 8.09 6.53
C TRP A 153 -1.51 7.89 6.62
N PRO A 154 -1.01 7.71 7.85
CA PRO A 154 0.41 7.77 8.09
C PRO A 154 1.06 6.38 8.11
N THR A 155 2.34 6.32 8.41
CA THR A 155 3.05 5.05 8.65
C THR A 155 2.80 4.53 10.06
N ARG A 156 3.08 3.24 10.30
CA ARG A 156 2.87 2.55 11.60
C ARG A 156 3.48 3.28 12.81
N GLN A 157 4.62 3.93 12.61
CA GLN A 157 5.38 4.60 13.67
C GLN A 157 4.97 6.05 13.87
N ALA A 158 4.10 6.60 13.03
CA ALA A 158 3.79 8.02 13.07
C ALA A 158 2.90 8.40 14.24
N SER A 159 1.93 7.57 14.63
CA SER A 159 1.09 7.77 15.81
C SER A 159 0.20 6.56 16.09
N HIS A 160 -0.34 6.49 17.31
CA HIS A 160 -1.47 5.63 17.66
C HIS A 160 -2.70 6.51 17.88
N PHE A 161 -3.69 6.41 17.00
CA PHE A 161 -4.93 7.18 17.15
C PHE A 161 -6.00 6.33 17.81
N PRO A 162 -6.48 6.68 19.01
CA PRO A 162 -7.61 5.98 19.60
C PRO A 162 -8.91 6.35 18.88
N ALA A 163 -9.91 5.46 18.97
CA ALA A 163 -11.27 5.75 18.49
C ALA A 163 -11.98 6.75 19.41
N HIS A 164 -11.75 6.62 20.72
CA HIS A 164 -12.32 7.48 21.77
C HIS A 164 -11.19 8.10 22.57
N ALA A 165 -11.27 9.41 22.84
CA ALA A 165 -10.27 10.12 23.63
C ALA A 165 -10.94 11.14 24.55
N SER A 166 -10.27 11.49 25.64
CA SER A 166 -10.70 12.59 26.51
C SER A 166 -10.48 13.97 25.86
N SER A 167 -9.54 14.07 24.91
CA SER A 167 -9.27 15.28 24.15
C SER A 167 -9.76 15.16 22.71
N SER A 168 -10.30 16.24 22.17
CA SER A 168 -10.73 16.36 20.78
C SER A 168 -9.57 16.67 19.80
N ASN A 169 -8.31 16.63 20.28
CA ASN A 169 -7.12 16.89 19.46
C ASN A 169 -6.75 15.68 18.58
N LEU A 170 -7.69 15.19 17.78
CA LEU A 170 -7.51 14.09 16.85
C LEU A 170 -7.90 14.53 15.44
N PRO A 171 -7.28 13.96 14.39
CA PRO A 171 -7.71 14.18 13.02
C PRO A 171 -9.19 13.76 12.85
N LEU A 172 -9.91 14.46 11.98
CA LEU A 172 -11.31 14.16 11.69
C LEU A 172 -11.47 12.76 11.09
N ILE A 173 -10.63 12.44 10.11
CA ILE A 173 -10.58 11.11 9.49
C ILE A 173 -9.21 10.50 9.78
N ARG A 174 -9.18 9.29 10.33
CA ARG A 174 -7.93 8.68 10.78
C ARG A 174 -7.96 7.15 10.76
N PRO A 175 -6.81 6.48 10.89
CA PRO A 175 -6.74 5.03 10.98
C PRO A 175 -7.57 4.45 12.11
N PHE A 176 -8.00 3.20 11.95
CA PHE A 176 -8.49 2.41 13.08
C PHE A 176 -7.37 2.24 14.14
N PRO A 177 -7.72 2.10 15.43
CA PRO A 177 -6.73 1.86 16.49
C PRO A 177 -5.91 0.60 16.23
N GLN A 178 -4.62 0.62 16.57
CA GLN A 178 -3.75 -0.54 16.32
C GLN A 178 -4.14 -1.77 17.13
N GLU A 179 -4.78 -1.58 18.29
CA GLU A 179 -5.35 -2.69 19.06
C GLU A 179 -6.32 -3.53 18.22
N PHE A 180 -7.14 -2.87 17.39
CA PHE A 180 -8.02 -3.54 16.45
C PHE A 180 -7.23 -4.06 15.23
N THR A 181 -6.44 -3.22 14.56
CA THR A 181 -5.79 -3.64 13.30
C THR A 181 -4.80 -4.80 13.51
N ARG A 182 -4.20 -4.94 14.69
CA ARG A 182 -3.34 -6.08 15.05
C ARG A 182 -4.05 -7.42 15.04
N LYS A 183 -5.39 -7.45 15.19
CA LYS A 183 -6.15 -8.71 15.06
C LYS A 183 -6.09 -9.28 13.65
N LEU A 184 -5.83 -8.43 12.66
CA LEU A 184 -5.58 -8.79 11.26
C LEU A 184 -4.09 -8.87 10.93
N ASP A 185 -3.28 -7.91 11.40
CA ASP A 185 -1.84 -7.80 11.05
C ASP A 185 -0.95 -8.82 11.78
N ASP A 186 -1.27 -9.17 13.03
CA ASP A 186 -0.55 -10.23 13.73
C ASP A 186 -0.97 -11.60 13.21
N LYS A 187 -0.02 -12.31 12.60
CA LYS A 187 -0.27 -13.60 11.94
C LYS A 187 -0.86 -14.66 12.86
N ALA A 188 -0.46 -14.68 14.14
CA ALA A 188 -1.01 -15.63 15.11
C ALA A 188 -2.44 -15.23 15.49
N SER A 189 -2.68 -13.93 15.66
CA SER A 189 -4.00 -13.41 15.98
C SER A 189 -5.01 -13.63 14.85
N LEU A 190 -4.61 -13.38 13.61
CA LEU A 190 -5.44 -13.62 12.43
C LEU A 190 -5.82 -15.10 12.33
N ALA A 191 -4.84 -16.01 12.42
CA ALA A 191 -5.09 -17.45 12.34
C ALA A 191 -6.06 -17.93 13.42
N ARG A 192 -5.90 -17.45 14.66
CA ARG A 192 -6.81 -17.78 15.77
C ARG A 192 -8.23 -17.30 15.49
N HIS A 193 -8.42 -16.03 15.11
CA HIS A 193 -9.74 -15.49 14.81
C HIS A 193 -10.42 -16.21 13.65
N LEU A 194 -9.66 -16.57 12.60
CA LEU A 194 -10.19 -17.37 11.50
C LEU A 194 -10.63 -18.77 11.96
N ASN A 195 -9.85 -19.43 12.80
CA ASN A 195 -10.22 -20.74 13.36
C ASN A 195 -11.47 -20.64 14.24
N ASP A 196 -11.52 -19.66 15.15
CA ASP A 196 -12.64 -19.42 16.06
C ASP A 196 -13.94 -19.13 15.29
N ALA A 197 -13.83 -18.44 14.14
CA ALA A 197 -14.94 -18.14 13.24
C ALA A 197 -15.28 -19.29 12.26
N GLY A 198 -14.62 -20.46 12.34
CA GLY A 198 -14.84 -21.57 11.40
C GLY A 198 -14.39 -21.27 9.95
N CYS A 199 -13.55 -20.27 9.77
CA CYS A 199 -13.05 -19.76 8.49
C CYS A 199 -11.61 -20.21 8.19
N SER A 200 -11.13 -21.27 8.84
CA SER A 200 -9.76 -21.78 8.68
C SER A 200 -9.45 -22.25 7.24
N ASN A 201 -10.47 -22.54 6.45
CA ASN A 201 -10.33 -23.06 5.08
C ASN A 201 -9.82 -22.04 4.06
N ILE A 202 -9.73 -20.74 4.38
CA ILE A 202 -9.21 -19.70 3.49
C ILE A 202 -7.74 -19.34 3.77
N HIS A 203 -7.16 -19.87 4.85
CA HIS A 203 -5.83 -19.53 5.34
C HIS A 203 -5.02 -20.81 5.54
N PRO A 204 -3.74 -20.87 5.14
CA PRO A 204 -2.94 -22.04 5.39
C PRO A 204 -2.82 -22.29 6.90
N GLU A 205 -2.91 -23.55 7.33
CA GLU A 205 -2.82 -23.89 8.74
C GLU A 205 -1.60 -23.20 9.39
N THR A 206 -1.89 -22.48 10.47
CA THR A 206 -0.93 -21.62 11.15
C THR A 206 -1.05 -21.81 12.65
N TRP A 207 0.09 -21.98 13.30
CA TRP A 207 0.22 -22.21 14.73
C TRP A 207 1.18 -21.18 15.33
N ARG A 208 1.03 -20.86 16.61
CA ARG A 208 2.15 -20.24 17.33
C ARG A 208 3.28 -21.26 17.39
N ALA A 209 4.52 -20.79 17.27
CA ALA A 209 5.66 -21.69 17.23
C ALA A 209 5.84 -22.49 18.54
N VAL A 210 5.50 -21.90 19.69
CA VAL A 210 5.45 -22.58 20.99
C VAL A 210 4.44 -23.73 20.99
N ASP A 211 3.21 -23.49 20.52
CA ASP A 211 2.14 -24.49 20.50
C ASP A 211 2.48 -25.64 19.52
N PHE A 212 3.13 -25.32 18.40
CA PHE A 212 3.59 -26.32 17.42
C PHE A 212 4.70 -27.23 17.99
N LEU A 213 5.61 -26.67 18.78
CA LEU A 213 6.69 -27.43 19.41
C LEU A 213 6.14 -28.41 20.48
N GLU A 214 5.16 -27.99 21.26
CA GLU A 214 4.53 -28.85 22.27
C GLU A 214 3.58 -29.88 21.65
N ASN A 215 2.80 -29.47 20.65
CA ASN A 215 1.72 -30.24 20.07
C ASN A 215 1.89 -30.34 18.56
N THR A 216 3.00 -30.93 18.13
CA THR A 216 3.33 -31.07 16.72
C THR A 216 2.22 -31.83 15.98
N PRO A 217 1.55 -31.22 14.99
CA PRO A 217 0.46 -31.87 14.25
C PRO A 217 0.96 -33.17 13.60
N PRO A 218 0.13 -34.24 13.52
CA PRO A 218 0.54 -35.47 12.86
C PRO A 218 0.94 -35.21 11.40
N LYS A 219 1.81 -36.07 10.85
CA LYS A 219 2.15 -36.01 9.43
C LYS A 219 0.88 -36.17 8.61
N CYS A 220 0.63 -35.26 7.68
CA CYS A 220 -0.45 -35.45 6.72
C CYS A 220 -0.10 -36.69 5.88
N GLY A 221 -0.94 -37.73 5.88
CA GLY A 221 -0.68 -38.99 5.16
C GLY A 221 -0.63 -38.87 3.63
N LYS A 222 -0.65 -37.65 3.08
CA LYS A 222 -0.48 -37.39 1.65
C LYS A 222 0.99 -37.50 1.29
N CYS A 223 1.30 -38.26 0.23
CA CYS A 223 2.66 -38.49 -0.24
C CYS A 223 3.34 -37.15 -0.64
N GLY A 224 4.31 -36.69 0.14
CA GLY A 224 5.13 -35.51 -0.13
C GLY A 224 5.82 -34.98 1.13
N GLU A 225 6.95 -34.31 0.97
CA GLU A 225 7.60 -33.60 2.09
C GLU A 225 6.76 -32.38 2.48
N GLU A 226 6.30 -32.32 3.73
CA GLU A 226 5.57 -31.16 4.24
C GLU A 226 6.52 -29.97 4.41
N VAL A 227 6.25 -28.90 3.68
CA VAL A 227 7.03 -27.65 3.77
C VAL A 227 6.33 -26.68 4.72
N PHE A 228 7.10 -26.08 5.61
CA PHE A 228 6.64 -25.10 6.59
C PHE A 228 7.41 -23.79 6.47
N PHE A 229 6.75 -22.70 6.85
CA PHE A 229 7.35 -21.40 7.03
C PHE A 229 7.40 -21.04 8.52
N LEU A 230 8.59 -20.70 9.02
CA LEU A 230 8.75 -20.03 10.31
C LEU A 230 8.78 -18.51 10.07
N LYS A 231 7.81 -17.80 10.63
CA LYS A 231 7.62 -16.36 10.40
C LYS A 231 7.52 -15.61 11.72
N HIS A 232 8.13 -14.43 11.84
CA HIS A 232 7.85 -13.55 12.97
C HIS A 232 6.40 -13.03 12.89
N SER A 233 5.65 -13.01 13.99
CA SER A 233 4.20 -12.71 13.98
C SER A 233 3.89 -11.30 13.45
N LEU A 234 4.69 -10.32 13.87
CA LEU A 234 4.68 -8.93 13.42
C LEU A 234 5.79 -8.59 12.40
N GLY A 235 6.45 -9.61 11.84
CA GLY A 235 7.57 -9.41 10.92
C GLY A 235 7.10 -8.82 9.59
N VAL A 236 7.86 -7.86 9.06
CA VAL A 236 7.61 -7.20 7.76
C VAL A 236 8.73 -7.48 6.75
N LYS A 237 8.43 -7.30 5.46
CA LYS A 237 9.40 -7.37 4.33
C LYS A 237 10.11 -8.72 4.13
N GLY A 238 9.61 -9.80 4.72
CA GLY A 238 10.17 -11.15 4.50
C GLY A 238 11.51 -11.45 5.19
N ASN A 239 12.11 -10.48 5.90
CA ASN A 239 13.42 -10.65 6.56
C ASN A 239 13.40 -11.75 7.64
N GLY A 240 12.24 -12.01 8.24
CA GLY A 240 12.04 -13.06 9.25
C GLY A 240 11.21 -14.24 8.75
N VAL A 241 11.26 -14.55 7.45
CA VAL A 241 10.60 -15.74 6.87
C VAL A 241 11.66 -16.77 6.51
N HIS A 242 11.55 -17.95 7.10
CA HIS A 242 12.42 -19.09 6.88
C HIS A 242 11.59 -20.28 6.41
N VAL A 243 12.18 -21.13 5.57
CA VAL A 243 11.49 -22.29 4.97
C VAL A 243 12.19 -23.54 5.47
N PHE A 244 11.41 -24.52 5.89
CA PHE A 244 11.90 -25.77 6.44
C PHE A 244 11.02 -26.92 5.97
N ASP A 245 11.59 -28.11 5.93
CA ASP A 245 10.81 -29.33 6.07
C ASP A 245 10.38 -29.49 7.54
N ARG A 246 9.69 -30.58 7.85
CA ARG A 246 9.23 -30.84 9.23
C ARG A 246 10.38 -31.02 10.21
N ASP A 247 11.39 -31.82 9.87
CA ASP A 247 12.43 -32.22 10.82
C ASP A 247 13.40 -31.06 11.09
N GLY A 248 13.78 -30.31 10.05
CA GLY A 248 14.57 -29.08 10.16
C GLY A 248 13.83 -27.97 10.93
N LEU A 249 12.50 -27.88 10.79
CA LEU A 249 11.70 -26.97 11.61
C LEU A 249 11.77 -27.34 13.09
N LEU A 250 11.53 -28.61 13.44
CA LEU A 250 11.53 -29.07 14.84
C LEU A 250 12.90 -28.86 15.48
N HIS A 251 13.98 -29.15 14.75
CA HIS A 251 15.34 -28.85 15.19
C HIS A 251 15.50 -27.36 15.48
N ARG A 252 15.08 -26.49 14.55
CA ARG A 252 15.19 -25.04 14.71
C ARG A 252 14.38 -24.50 15.91
N LEU A 253 13.17 -25.01 16.11
CA LEU A 253 12.35 -24.63 17.26
C LEU A 253 12.99 -25.08 18.59
N GLY A 254 13.60 -26.27 18.61
CA GLY A 254 14.38 -26.76 19.75
C GLY A 254 15.57 -25.85 20.10
N GLU A 255 16.33 -25.39 19.09
CA GLU A 255 17.45 -24.46 19.29
C GLU A 255 17.01 -23.10 19.86
N LEU A 256 15.88 -22.57 19.39
CA LEU A 256 15.34 -21.31 19.88
C LEU A 256 14.84 -21.43 21.33
N GLY A 257 14.40 -22.62 21.72
CA GLY A 257 13.74 -22.88 22.98
C GLY A 257 12.40 -22.13 23.12
N TRP A 258 11.74 -22.31 24.27
CA TRP A 258 10.42 -21.75 24.54
C TRP A 258 10.34 -20.24 24.30
N LYS A 259 11.20 -19.47 24.99
CA LYS A 259 11.21 -18.00 24.91
C LYS A 259 11.56 -17.49 23.52
N GLY A 260 12.43 -18.18 22.79
CA GLY A 260 12.81 -17.81 21.42
C GLY A 260 11.70 -18.06 20.41
N CYS A 261 10.76 -18.97 20.70
CA CYS A 261 9.62 -19.29 19.84
C CYS A 261 8.44 -18.32 20.01
N GLU A 262 8.29 -17.64 21.14
CA GLU A 262 7.15 -16.75 21.43
C GLU A 262 6.79 -15.74 20.33
N PRO A 263 7.75 -15.06 19.66
CA PRO A 263 7.43 -14.08 18.63
C PRO A 263 7.18 -14.69 17.24
N PHE A 264 7.19 -16.02 17.10
CA PHE A 264 7.07 -16.71 15.81
C PHE A 264 5.75 -17.47 15.65
N VAL A 265 5.36 -17.63 14.39
CA VAL A 265 4.34 -18.56 13.91
C VAL A 265 4.97 -19.58 12.98
N VAL A 266 4.44 -20.80 13.02
CA VAL A 266 4.66 -21.82 12.02
C VAL A 266 3.45 -21.82 11.11
N GLN A 267 3.67 -21.73 9.79
CA GLN A 267 2.60 -21.78 8.80
C GLN A 267 2.92 -22.86 7.76
N ARG A 268 1.97 -23.75 7.49
CA ARG A 268 2.11 -24.74 6.42
C ARG A 268 2.18 -24.05 5.06
N CYS A 269 3.05 -24.53 4.17
CA CYS A 269 3.15 -24.03 2.80
C CYS A 269 1.90 -24.40 1.99
N VAL A 270 1.44 -23.50 1.13
CA VAL A 270 0.46 -23.84 0.08
C VAL A 270 1.18 -24.63 -1.01
N ALA A 271 0.82 -25.91 -1.14
CA ALA A 271 1.46 -26.86 -2.04
C ALA A 271 0.44 -27.85 -2.64
N PRO A 272 0.58 -28.19 -3.93
CA PRO A 272 1.47 -27.53 -4.92
C PRO A 272 1.02 -26.08 -5.20
N PRO A 273 1.94 -25.11 -5.39
CA PRO A 273 1.58 -23.74 -5.72
C PRO A 273 1.20 -23.59 -7.20
N SER A 274 0.34 -22.63 -7.52
CA SER A 274 0.17 -22.16 -8.89
C SER A 274 1.48 -21.56 -9.41
N LEU A 275 1.80 -21.86 -10.67
CA LEU A 275 3.01 -21.36 -11.33
C LEU A 275 2.65 -20.53 -12.56
N ARG A 276 3.31 -19.38 -12.71
CA ARG A 276 3.29 -18.56 -13.92
C ARG A 276 4.71 -18.51 -14.47
N ASN A 277 4.90 -18.89 -15.74
CA ASN A 277 6.25 -18.98 -16.34
C ASN A 277 7.22 -19.85 -15.50
N GLY A 278 6.72 -20.90 -14.85
CA GLY A 278 7.49 -21.76 -13.94
C GLY A 278 7.84 -21.12 -12.59
N ARG A 279 7.31 -19.95 -12.24
CA ARG A 279 7.60 -19.21 -11.00
C ARG A 279 6.38 -19.20 -10.10
N LYS A 280 6.61 -19.25 -8.78
CA LYS A 280 5.55 -18.90 -7.82
C LYS A 280 5.15 -17.45 -8.02
N TRP A 281 3.91 -17.13 -7.66
CA TRP A 281 3.42 -15.77 -7.67
C TRP A 281 2.45 -15.56 -6.52
N VAL A 282 2.39 -14.32 -6.05
CA VAL A 282 1.45 -13.89 -5.01
C VAL A 282 0.67 -12.68 -5.50
N MET A 283 -0.43 -12.38 -4.82
CA MET A 283 -1.33 -11.30 -5.16
C MET A 283 -1.37 -10.31 -4.00
N ARG A 284 -1.23 -9.02 -4.31
CA ARG A 284 -1.49 -7.92 -3.39
C ARG A 284 -2.83 -7.28 -3.73
N ALA A 285 -3.84 -7.53 -2.90
CA ALA A 285 -5.12 -6.81 -2.97
C ALA A 285 -5.18 -5.70 -1.91
N HIS A 286 -6.08 -4.74 -2.08
CA HIS A 286 -6.26 -3.64 -1.15
C HIS A 286 -7.70 -3.60 -0.66
N ALA A 287 -7.91 -3.76 0.64
CA ALA A 287 -9.21 -3.58 1.27
C ALA A 287 -9.26 -2.24 2.01
N LEU A 288 -10.44 -1.64 2.07
CA LEU A 288 -10.72 -0.44 2.85
C LEU A 288 -11.78 -0.78 3.89
N LEU A 289 -11.48 -0.49 5.16
CA LEU A 289 -12.47 -0.48 6.24
C LEU A 289 -12.78 0.98 6.60
N HIS A 290 -14.06 1.31 6.63
CA HIS A 290 -14.57 2.67 6.88
C HIS A 290 -15.60 2.64 8.02
N GLY A 291 -15.24 3.20 9.17
CA GLY A 291 -16.17 3.49 10.26
C GLY A 291 -16.77 4.87 10.07
N GLN A 292 -18.08 4.90 9.83
CA GLN A 292 -18.86 6.10 9.56
C GLN A 292 -19.26 6.83 10.86
N THR A 293 -19.67 8.09 10.74
CA THR A 293 -20.08 8.92 11.88
C THR A 293 -21.27 8.34 12.67
N ASP A 294 -22.16 7.60 12.01
CA ASP A 294 -23.28 6.90 12.64
C ASP A 294 -22.88 5.57 13.33
N GLY A 295 -21.59 5.22 13.29
CA GLY A 295 -21.05 4.00 13.88
C GLY A 295 -21.14 2.76 12.98
N ARG A 296 -21.74 2.86 11.79
CA ARG A 296 -21.70 1.76 10.81
C ARG A 296 -20.28 1.54 10.32
N ILE A 297 -19.93 0.28 10.08
CA ILE A 297 -18.64 -0.10 9.51
C ILE A 297 -18.88 -0.69 8.13
N GLN A 298 -18.18 -0.16 7.14
CA GLN A 298 -18.26 -0.64 5.77
C GLN A 298 -16.91 -1.19 5.31
N LEU A 299 -16.95 -2.38 4.72
CA LEU A 299 -15.81 -3.03 4.08
C LEU A 299 -15.88 -2.89 2.56
N TYR A 300 -14.74 -2.64 1.94
CA TYR A 300 -14.58 -2.58 0.50
C TYR A 300 -13.33 -3.33 0.04
N LEU A 301 -13.33 -3.85 -1.19
CA LEU A 301 -12.14 -4.33 -1.90
C LEU A 301 -11.92 -3.49 -3.16
N HIS A 302 -10.69 -3.05 -3.40
CA HIS A 302 -10.36 -2.33 -4.63
C HIS A 302 -10.21 -3.31 -5.80
N LYS A 303 -10.77 -2.98 -6.96
CA LYS A 303 -10.76 -3.84 -8.17
C LYS A 303 -9.39 -4.16 -8.73
N ASN A 304 -8.36 -3.37 -8.39
CA ASN A 304 -6.99 -3.63 -8.82
C ASN A 304 -6.25 -4.47 -7.77
N ALA A 305 -6.20 -5.78 -7.98
CA ALA A 305 -5.23 -6.67 -7.32
C ALA A 305 -3.96 -6.79 -8.18
N ILE A 306 -2.80 -6.85 -7.55
CA ILE A 306 -1.49 -6.83 -8.22
C ILE A 306 -0.87 -8.22 -8.13
N CYS A 307 -0.53 -8.81 -9.27
CA CYS A 307 0.26 -10.04 -9.37
C CYS A 307 1.75 -9.74 -9.22
N LEU A 308 2.43 -10.51 -8.36
CA LEU A 308 3.85 -10.43 -8.05
C LEU A 308 4.49 -11.81 -8.25
N GLU A 309 5.11 -12.03 -9.42
CA GLU A 309 5.90 -13.24 -9.69
C GLU A 309 7.24 -13.23 -8.94
N TYR A 310 7.72 -14.41 -8.56
CA TYR A 310 8.96 -14.56 -7.81
C TYR A 310 10.17 -14.43 -8.74
N GLY A 311 11.27 -13.89 -8.22
CA GLY A 311 12.50 -13.71 -9.00
C GLY A 311 13.23 -15.02 -9.37
N GLN A 312 12.80 -16.17 -8.86
CA GLN A 312 13.39 -17.49 -9.16
C GLN A 312 12.34 -18.49 -9.69
N ILE A 313 12.74 -19.36 -10.61
CA ILE A 313 11.93 -20.53 -11.04
C ILE A 313 11.68 -21.42 -9.83
N TYR A 314 10.44 -21.90 -9.70
CA TYR A 314 10.07 -22.75 -8.58
C TYR A 314 10.86 -24.07 -8.60
N THR A 315 11.22 -24.53 -7.41
CA THR A 315 11.90 -25.79 -7.15
C THR A 315 11.48 -26.29 -5.79
N GLU A 316 11.51 -27.60 -5.58
CA GLU A 316 11.23 -28.21 -4.27
C GLU A 316 12.42 -28.05 -3.30
N ARG A 317 13.58 -27.67 -3.82
CA ARG A 317 14.81 -27.43 -3.04
C ARG A 317 14.68 -26.24 -2.09
N LEU A 318 14.51 -26.54 -0.80
CA LEU A 318 14.29 -25.55 0.25
C LEU A 318 15.47 -24.61 0.50
N ASP A 319 16.70 -25.01 0.12
CA ASP A 319 17.90 -24.16 0.22
C ASP A 319 17.85 -22.97 -0.75
N ILE A 320 17.01 -23.03 -1.80
CA ILE A 320 16.83 -21.96 -2.78
C ILE A 320 15.71 -21.01 -2.31
N LYS A 321 15.98 -20.25 -1.25
CA LYS A 321 14.99 -19.37 -0.59
C LYS A 321 14.19 -18.47 -1.55
N ALA A 322 14.82 -17.93 -2.60
CA ALA A 322 14.17 -17.05 -3.58
C ALA A 322 13.05 -17.75 -4.40
N ALA A 323 13.01 -19.08 -4.46
CA ALA A 323 11.92 -19.85 -5.07
C ALA A 323 10.70 -19.98 -4.14
N HIS A 324 10.86 -19.73 -2.85
CA HIS A 324 9.84 -19.92 -1.82
C HIS A 324 9.43 -18.64 -1.08
N VAL A 325 10.23 -17.56 -1.17
CA VAL A 325 9.94 -16.26 -0.54
C VAL A 325 10.17 -15.12 -1.53
N SER A 326 9.10 -14.42 -1.92
CA SER A 326 9.10 -13.35 -2.94
C SER A 326 10.17 -12.28 -2.70
N ASN A 327 10.29 -11.82 -1.46
CA ASN A 327 11.19 -10.73 -1.07
C ASN A 327 12.67 -11.16 -0.97
N SER A 328 13.01 -12.43 -1.20
CA SER A 328 14.42 -12.89 -1.14
C SER A 328 15.17 -12.70 -2.46
N ALA A 329 14.47 -12.43 -3.56
CA ALA A 329 15.10 -12.16 -4.85
C ALA A 329 15.60 -10.70 -4.92
N LYS A 330 16.66 -10.48 -5.71
CA LYS A 330 17.09 -9.11 -6.05
C LYS A 330 16.01 -8.44 -6.89
N ILE A 331 15.65 -7.21 -6.53
CA ILE A 331 14.58 -6.42 -7.17
C ILE A 331 14.71 -6.41 -8.70
N LYS A 332 15.92 -6.22 -9.24
CA LYS A 332 16.21 -6.20 -10.68
C LYS A 332 15.89 -7.49 -11.44
N LEU A 333 15.67 -8.60 -10.73
CA LEU A 333 15.34 -9.91 -11.30
C LEU A 333 13.84 -10.24 -11.18
N LEU A 334 13.06 -9.36 -10.54
CA LEU A 334 11.62 -9.55 -10.41
C LEU A 334 10.95 -9.26 -11.76
N PRO A 335 10.04 -10.14 -12.22
CA PRO A 335 9.16 -9.80 -13.32
C PRO A 335 8.35 -8.53 -13.00
N LYS A 336 7.96 -7.79 -14.04
CA LYS A 336 7.17 -6.58 -13.88
C LYS A 336 5.81 -6.94 -13.26
N PRO A 337 5.38 -6.28 -12.16
CA PRO A 337 4.05 -6.49 -11.60
C PRO A 337 2.94 -6.15 -12.59
N GLU A 338 1.84 -6.91 -12.52
CA GLU A 338 0.68 -6.73 -13.40
C GLU A 338 -0.61 -6.66 -12.59
N VAL A 339 -1.65 -6.02 -13.14
CA VAL A 339 -2.99 -6.03 -12.53
C VAL A 339 -3.73 -7.28 -12.96
N ILE A 340 -4.28 -8.01 -11.99
CA ILE A 340 -5.08 -9.22 -12.23
C ILE A 340 -6.37 -8.84 -12.95
N GLN A 341 -6.63 -9.52 -14.07
CA GLN A 341 -7.86 -9.36 -14.88
C GLN A 341 -8.83 -10.55 -14.74
N ASP A 342 -8.44 -11.59 -14.02
CA ASP A 342 -9.24 -12.80 -13.83
C ASP A 342 -10.35 -12.55 -12.80
N GLU A 343 -11.59 -12.53 -13.27
CA GLU A 343 -12.78 -12.29 -12.45
C GLU A 343 -13.01 -13.38 -11.41
N SER A 344 -12.68 -14.65 -11.71
CA SER A 344 -12.82 -15.75 -10.74
C SER A 344 -11.89 -15.56 -9.55
N ILE A 345 -10.65 -15.14 -9.82
CA ILE A 345 -9.68 -14.83 -8.76
C ILE A 345 -10.16 -13.63 -7.93
N MET A 346 -10.69 -12.59 -8.58
CA MET A 346 -11.24 -11.42 -7.87
C MET A 346 -12.43 -11.78 -6.98
N GLN A 347 -13.34 -12.64 -7.43
CA GLN A 347 -14.45 -13.14 -6.61
C GLN A 347 -13.97 -13.93 -5.39
N GLN A 348 -12.96 -14.79 -5.56
CA GLN A 348 -12.34 -15.50 -4.44
C GLN A 348 -11.69 -14.53 -3.46
N LEU A 349 -11.00 -13.48 -3.94
CA LEU A 349 -10.43 -12.42 -3.10
C LEU A 349 -11.50 -11.64 -2.33
N CYS A 350 -12.64 -11.32 -2.96
CA CYS A 350 -13.79 -10.70 -2.28
C CYS A 350 -14.28 -11.59 -1.13
N ARG A 351 -14.53 -12.87 -1.40
CA ARG A 351 -15.03 -13.82 -0.38
C ARG A 351 -14.03 -14.00 0.77
N LEU A 352 -12.75 -14.15 0.45
CA LEU A 352 -11.67 -14.27 1.44
C LEU A 352 -11.58 -13.00 2.30
N THR A 353 -11.69 -11.83 1.70
CA THR A 353 -11.70 -10.54 2.41
C THR A 353 -12.89 -10.45 3.36
N GLN A 354 -14.10 -10.80 2.89
CA GLN A 354 -15.30 -10.83 3.74
C GLN A 354 -15.12 -11.74 4.96
N LEU A 355 -14.66 -12.97 4.76
CA LEU A 355 -14.49 -13.94 5.82
C LEU A 355 -13.42 -13.50 6.82
N ALA A 356 -12.27 -13.00 6.35
CA ALA A 356 -11.19 -12.54 7.21
C ALA A 356 -11.59 -11.35 8.08
N PHE A 357 -12.32 -10.39 7.52
CA PHE A 357 -12.78 -9.22 8.29
C PHE A 357 -13.97 -9.56 9.18
N SER A 358 -14.90 -10.41 8.74
CA SER A 358 -16.02 -10.86 9.58
C SER A 358 -15.55 -11.58 10.84
N ALA A 359 -14.45 -12.34 10.75
CA ALA A 359 -13.85 -13.02 11.90
C ALA A 359 -13.32 -12.07 13.00
N VAL A 360 -13.15 -10.78 12.71
CA VAL A 360 -12.62 -9.80 13.68
C VAL A 360 -13.52 -8.58 13.87
N ILE A 361 -14.59 -8.42 13.09
CA ILE A 361 -15.34 -7.16 12.99
C ILE A 361 -15.99 -6.74 14.31
N ASP A 362 -16.35 -7.71 15.16
CA ASP A 362 -16.92 -7.45 16.48
C ASP A 362 -15.93 -6.80 17.46
N HIS A 363 -14.64 -6.82 17.13
CA HIS A 363 -13.61 -6.10 17.87
C HIS A 363 -13.39 -4.67 17.37
N ALA A 364 -14.00 -4.29 16.25
CA ALA A 364 -13.84 -2.95 15.73
C ALA A 364 -14.54 -1.94 16.65
N PRO A 365 -13.91 -0.79 16.96
CA PRO A 365 -14.60 0.26 17.70
C PRO A 365 -15.81 0.74 16.91
N ARG A 366 -16.95 0.86 17.59
CA ARG A 366 -18.19 1.40 17.03
C ARG A 366 -18.34 2.87 17.42
N GLY A 367 -19.04 3.62 16.58
CA GLY A 367 -19.30 5.03 16.83
C GLY A 367 -20.26 5.27 18.02
N PRO A 368 -20.43 6.53 18.44
CA PRO A 368 -19.76 7.71 17.91
C PRO A 368 -18.28 7.77 18.33
N PHE A 369 -17.43 8.23 17.42
CA PHE A 369 -15.99 8.41 17.69
C PHE A 369 -15.73 9.76 18.37
N THR A 370 -14.49 10.02 18.79
CA THR A 370 -14.11 11.36 19.28
C THR A 370 -13.22 12.07 18.26
N PRO A 371 -13.52 13.31 17.84
CA PRO A 371 -14.79 14.04 18.04
C PRO A 371 -15.97 13.29 17.39
N LYS A 372 -17.22 13.64 17.71
CA LYS A 372 -18.43 12.90 17.29
C LYS A 372 -18.55 12.78 15.78
N GLU A 373 -18.06 13.80 15.09
CA GLU A 373 -18.04 13.92 13.64
C GLU A 373 -16.93 13.08 13.01
N ALA A 374 -16.06 12.44 13.79
CA ALA A 374 -14.94 11.70 13.23
C ALA A 374 -15.39 10.46 12.45
N GLU A 375 -14.48 10.01 11.58
CA GLU A 375 -14.58 8.76 10.84
C GLU A 375 -13.26 7.99 10.96
N LEU A 376 -13.37 6.66 10.94
CA LEU A 376 -12.21 5.77 10.93
C LEU A 376 -12.03 5.20 9.53
N CYS A 377 -10.81 5.20 9.03
CA CYS A 377 -10.50 4.77 7.67
C CYS A 377 -9.15 4.07 7.64
N GLN A 378 -9.14 2.79 7.28
CA GLN A 378 -7.92 2.00 7.18
C GLN A 378 -7.89 1.22 5.86
N VAL A 379 -6.83 1.44 5.08
CA VAL A 379 -6.52 0.61 3.92
C VAL A 379 -5.56 -0.49 4.34
N PHE A 380 -5.94 -1.73 4.06
CA PHE A 380 -5.16 -2.93 4.33
C PHE A 380 -4.59 -3.49 3.03
N GLY A 381 -3.41 -4.12 3.09
CA GLY A 381 -2.88 -4.91 1.98
C GLY A 381 -3.00 -6.40 2.26
N LEU A 382 -3.75 -7.12 1.45
CA LEU A 382 -3.91 -8.56 1.57
C LEU A 382 -2.90 -9.24 0.66
N ASP A 383 -2.07 -10.11 1.21
CA ASP A 383 -1.23 -11.01 0.44
C ASP A 383 -1.91 -12.37 0.32
N ALA A 384 -2.13 -12.83 -0.90
CA ALA A 384 -2.75 -14.10 -1.19
C ALA A 384 -1.95 -14.90 -2.23
N ILE A 385 -2.14 -16.21 -2.29
CA ILE A 385 -1.49 -17.11 -3.25
C ILE A 385 -2.52 -18.10 -3.82
N LEU A 386 -2.27 -18.60 -5.03
CA LEU A 386 -3.04 -19.70 -5.59
C LEU A 386 -2.30 -21.02 -5.39
N ASP A 387 -3.03 -22.09 -5.07
CA ASP A 387 -2.55 -23.46 -5.27
C ASP A 387 -2.69 -23.90 -6.74
N ALA A 388 -2.18 -25.10 -7.07
CA ALA A 388 -2.24 -25.61 -8.42
C ALA A 388 -3.66 -25.93 -8.88
N GLU A 389 -4.61 -26.13 -7.96
CA GLU A 389 -6.03 -26.29 -8.25
C GLU A 389 -6.77 -24.96 -8.49
N GLY A 390 -6.08 -23.82 -8.35
CA GLY A 390 -6.64 -22.49 -8.61
C GLY A 390 -7.42 -21.89 -7.44
N LYS A 391 -7.32 -22.48 -6.25
CA LYS A 391 -7.91 -21.94 -5.02
C LYS A 391 -7.00 -20.86 -4.43
N VAL A 392 -7.61 -19.75 -4.06
CA VAL A 392 -6.93 -18.62 -3.41
C VAL A 392 -6.83 -18.85 -1.89
N TRP A 393 -5.63 -18.64 -1.35
CA TRP A 393 -5.30 -18.71 0.07
C TRP A 393 -4.80 -17.37 0.58
N LEU A 394 -5.34 -16.88 1.69
CA LEU A 394 -4.85 -15.70 2.40
C LEU A 394 -3.54 -16.05 3.09
N LEU A 395 -2.47 -15.32 2.84
CA LEU A 395 -1.20 -15.50 3.54
C LEU A 395 -1.10 -14.59 4.76
N GLU A 396 -1.39 -13.31 4.57
CA GLU A 396 -1.37 -12.27 5.61
C GLU A 396 -2.19 -11.05 5.21
N VAL A 397 -2.60 -10.27 6.22
CA VAL A 397 -3.17 -8.94 6.06
C VAL A 397 -2.17 -7.94 6.64
N ASN A 398 -1.85 -6.87 5.92
CA ASN A 398 -0.96 -5.82 6.36
C ASN A 398 -1.77 -4.56 6.67
N ASP A 399 -1.72 -4.04 7.90
CA ASP A 399 -2.42 -2.81 8.27
C ASP A 399 -1.74 -1.53 7.76
N TYR A 400 -0.46 -1.60 7.39
CA TYR A 400 0.26 -0.49 6.76
C TYR A 400 0.93 -0.95 5.46
N PRO A 401 0.16 -1.26 4.39
CA PRO A 401 0.72 -1.75 3.14
C PRO A 401 1.75 -0.78 2.55
N ALA A 402 2.69 -1.33 1.78
CA ALA A 402 3.59 -0.52 0.96
C ALA A 402 2.82 0.00 -0.26
N ILE A 403 2.82 1.32 -0.45
CA ILE A 403 2.27 1.99 -1.63
C ILE A 403 3.47 2.59 -2.36
N ALA A 404 3.73 2.13 -3.59
CA ALA A 404 4.83 2.57 -4.45
C ALA A 404 6.21 2.64 -3.77
N SER A 405 6.57 1.61 -2.98
CA SER A 405 7.89 1.49 -2.35
C SER A 405 8.33 0.03 -2.26
N GLY A 406 9.65 -0.21 -2.22
CA GLY A 406 10.22 -1.57 -2.18
C GLY A 406 9.83 -2.38 -3.41
N THR A 407 9.39 -3.63 -3.25
CA THR A 407 8.91 -4.46 -4.37
C THR A 407 7.74 -3.85 -5.13
N MET A 408 7.01 -2.91 -4.51
CA MET A 408 5.89 -2.23 -5.14
C MET A 408 6.30 -1.00 -5.97
N GLU A 409 7.59 -0.65 -6.01
CA GLU A 409 8.08 0.50 -6.80
C GLU A 409 7.97 0.28 -8.32
N HIS A 410 7.90 -0.98 -8.75
CA HIS A 410 7.76 -1.37 -10.16
C HIS A 410 6.31 -1.48 -10.63
N VAL A 411 5.35 -1.39 -9.71
CA VAL A 411 3.94 -1.29 -10.07
C VAL A 411 3.72 0.02 -10.79
N GLU A 412 2.97 -0.01 -11.89
CA GLU A 412 2.66 1.21 -12.62
C GLU A 412 1.98 2.23 -11.70
N SER A 413 2.52 3.45 -11.68
CA SER A 413 2.12 4.50 -10.75
C SER A 413 0.62 4.83 -10.81
N HIS A 414 -0.02 4.61 -11.96
CA HIS A 414 -1.45 4.83 -12.14
C HIS A 414 -2.30 3.90 -11.25
N VAL A 415 -1.84 2.69 -10.92
CA VAL A 415 -2.56 1.73 -10.06
C VAL A 415 -2.76 2.33 -8.67
N TYR A 416 -1.68 2.82 -8.05
CA TYR A 416 -1.74 3.46 -6.74
C TYR A 416 -2.34 4.86 -6.77
N THR A 417 -2.14 5.60 -7.85
CA THR A 417 -2.79 6.90 -8.03
C THR A 417 -4.31 6.75 -8.09
N ASN A 418 -4.82 5.71 -8.75
CA ASN A 418 -6.24 5.38 -8.77
C ASN A 418 -6.74 4.98 -7.36
N LEU A 419 -6.02 4.11 -6.65
CA LEU A 419 -6.36 3.73 -5.26
C LEU A 419 -6.52 4.96 -4.35
N VAL A 420 -5.56 5.89 -4.39
CA VAL A 420 -5.59 7.12 -3.58
C VAL A 420 -6.71 8.05 -4.00
N ARG A 421 -6.92 8.25 -5.31
CA ARG A 421 -8.02 9.06 -5.84
C ARG A 421 -9.38 8.52 -5.39
N ASP A 422 -9.57 7.21 -5.48
CA ASP A 422 -10.84 6.58 -5.19
C ASP A 422 -11.11 6.60 -3.68
N LEU A 423 -10.07 6.45 -2.84
CA LEU A 423 -10.18 6.69 -1.38
C LEU A 423 -10.59 8.14 -1.07
N LEU A 424 -9.94 9.12 -1.71
CA LEU A 424 -10.25 10.53 -1.52
C LEU A 424 -11.73 10.81 -1.82
N ARG A 425 -12.23 10.30 -2.94
CA ARG A 425 -13.62 10.54 -3.37
C ARG A 425 -14.66 9.77 -2.59
N LEU A 426 -14.30 8.61 -2.02
CA LEU A 426 -15.23 7.80 -1.24
C LEU A 426 -15.35 8.29 0.21
N VAL A 427 -14.24 8.68 0.84
CA VAL A 427 -14.19 8.95 2.28
C VAL A 427 -13.82 10.41 2.58
N VAL A 428 -12.73 10.90 2.00
CA VAL A 428 -12.11 12.16 2.46
C VAL A 428 -12.88 13.40 2.01
N LEU A 429 -13.13 13.53 0.71
CA LEU A 429 -13.80 14.70 0.14
C LEU A 429 -15.26 14.81 0.61
N PRO A 430 -16.06 13.72 0.69
CA PRO A 430 -17.41 13.83 1.25
C PRO A 430 -17.41 14.40 2.65
N LYS A 431 -16.45 14.00 3.47
CA LYS A 431 -16.38 14.42 4.86
C LYS A 431 -15.82 15.83 5.05
N VAL A 432 -14.84 16.21 4.25
CA VAL A 432 -14.13 17.50 4.38
C VAL A 432 -14.80 18.61 3.57
N ASP A 433 -15.37 18.27 2.41
CA ASP A 433 -15.93 19.23 1.44
C ASP A 433 -17.45 19.11 1.26
N GLY A 434 -18.10 18.11 1.87
CA GLY A 434 -19.52 17.87 1.67
C GLY A 434 -19.89 17.37 0.27
N THR A 435 -18.93 16.81 -0.47
CA THR A 435 -19.19 16.24 -1.81
C THR A 435 -19.94 14.91 -1.70
N ASP A 436 -20.60 14.48 -2.78
CA ASP A 436 -21.15 13.13 -2.83
C ASP A 436 -20.04 12.06 -2.80
N ALA A 437 -20.29 10.96 -2.09
CA ALA A 437 -19.39 9.83 -2.04
C ALA A 437 -19.37 9.07 -3.38
N VAL A 438 -18.19 8.84 -3.94
CA VAL A 438 -18.01 8.10 -5.20
C VAL A 438 -17.11 6.89 -4.97
N LEU A 439 -17.65 5.69 -5.25
CA LEU A 439 -16.94 4.42 -5.06
C LEU A 439 -15.67 4.29 -5.90
N GLY A 440 -15.67 4.80 -7.14
CA GLY A 440 -14.53 4.61 -8.05
C GLY A 440 -14.26 3.11 -8.31
N GLY A 441 -13.06 2.65 -7.98
CA GLY A 441 -12.65 1.25 -8.07
C GLY A 441 -12.99 0.39 -6.85
N TRP A 442 -13.65 0.92 -5.82
CA TRP A 442 -14.04 0.17 -4.62
C TRP A 442 -15.32 -0.64 -4.85
N GLN A 443 -15.27 -1.94 -4.59
CA GLN A 443 -16.43 -2.82 -4.49
C GLN A 443 -16.82 -2.95 -3.01
N ARG A 444 -18.07 -2.62 -2.70
CA ARG A 444 -18.65 -2.80 -1.37
C ARG A 444 -18.80 -4.30 -1.09
N LEU A 445 -18.37 -4.74 0.09
CA LEU A 445 -18.54 -6.11 0.55
C LEU A 445 -19.55 -6.17 1.70
N GLU A 446 -20.38 -7.20 1.70
CA GLU A 446 -21.28 -7.52 2.80
C GLU A 446 -20.51 -8.28 3.89
N CYS A 447 -20.71 -7.92 5.16
CA CYS A 447 -20.23 -8.71 6.30
C CYS A 447 -21.47 -9.17 7.07
N ASP A 448 -21.76 -10.46 7.03
CA ASP A 448 -23.02 -11.11 7.49
C ASP A 448 -23.37 -10.84 8.98
N HIS A 449 -22.42 -10.34 9.77
CA HIS A 449 -22.61 -9.99 11.18
C HIS A 449 -23.00 -8.52 11.43
N LEU A 450 -23.00 -7.66 10.42
CA LEU A 450 -23.30 -6.24 10.60
C LEU A 450 -24.80 -5.93 10.74
N GLU A 451 -25.69 -6.73 10.14
CA GLU A 451 -27.13 -6.41 10.11
C GLU A 451 -27.93 -7.04 11.27
N ASN A 452 -27.42 -8.11 11.90
CA ASN A 452 -28.18 -8.87 12.92
C ASN A 452 -28.12 -8.30 14.34
N VAL A 453 -27.36 -7.23 14.59
CA VAL A 453 -27.24 -6.63 15.95
C VAL A 453 -28.33 -5.59 16.21
N GLU A 454 -28.83 -4.88 15.20
CA GLU A 454 -29.90 -3.89 15.37
C GLU A 454 -31.28 -4.54 15.60
N ALA A 455 -31.48 -5.80 15.20
CA ALA A 455 -32.74 -6.51 15.44
C ALA A 455 -32.87 -7.13 16.84
N LYS A 456 -31.84 -7.02 17.70
CA LYS A 456 -31.80 -7.64 19.04
C LYS A 456 -31.55 -6.65 20.19
N GLN A 457 -31.50 -5.35 19.91
CA GLN A 457 -31.53 -4.27 20.92
C GLN A 457 -32.86 -3.54 20.79
#